data_AF-A0A4V6N2Y0-F1
#
_entry.id   AF-A0A4V6N2Y0-F1
#
_cell.length_a   1.000
_cell.length_b   1.000
_cell.length_c   1.000
_cell.angle_alpha   90.00
_cell.angle_beta   90.00
_cell.angle_gamma   90.00
#
_symmetry.space_group_name_H-M   'P 1'
#
loop_
_entity.id
_entity.type
_entity.pdbx_description
1 polymer ?
#
loop_
_entity_poly.entity_id
_entity_poly.type
_entity_poly.pdbx_seq_one_letter_code
_entity_poly.pdbx_strand_id
1 'polypeptide(L)'
;MAANLNTDLNLNPLIERILDNPYGVAVVIGIVVLASVIILFFSISKSGILTSIREHQEYKVRRVKEEIKDQEDLLEDEAFKKYKHQIKYHLDVLKLNKLLKYSHHDKDLLEYILSCKNSRLAMNYYDSGNFFLEKDESTKAYKLKSFCKIWWIKLLNGFGTFLYFGISFGTLYPTVLTFYIAFTTGASLKGIPLSFVASQFLLFVLGIILAMMVLSPMIKPWKAMRFLELEKIEVDRQESDALDEAA
;
A
#
# COMPACT_ATOMS: atom_id res chain seq x y z
N MET A 1 46.60 49.72 -5.71
CA MET A 1 46.89 48.42 -5.09
C MET A 1 45.69 47.53 -5.32
N ALA A 2 45.83 46.50 -6.16
CA ALA A 2 44.76 45.54 -6.42
C ALA A 2 44.61 44.63 -5.20
N ALA A 3 43.45 44.68 -4.54
CA ALA A 3 43.10 43.74 -3.49
C ALA A 3 42.71 42.42 -4.16
N ASN A 4 43.53 41.40 -3.92
CA ASN A 4 43.32 40.04 -4.38
C ASN A 4 42.15 39.41 -3.60
N LEU A 5 40.97 39.37 -4.22
CA LEU A 5 39.76 38.70 -3.71
C LEU A 5 39.85 37.19 -3.99
N ASN A 6 40.84 36.52 -3.43
CA ASN A 6 40.76 35.08 -3.22
C ASN A 6 40.19 34.85 -1.82
N THR A 7 38.88 35.06 -1.70
CA THR A 7 38.12 34.70 -0.52
C THR A 7 37.75 33.23 -0.66
N ASP A 8 38.66 32.33 -0.25
CA ASP A 8 38.29 30.94 0.01
C ASP A 8 37.12 30.98 1.01
N LEU A 9 35.98 30.45 0.60
CA LEU A 9 34.75 30.47 1.37
C LEU A 9 34.92 29.59 2.61
N ASN A 10 35.45 30.17 3.69
CA ASN A 10 35.68 29.47 4.94
C ASN A 10 34.36 29.32 5.69
N LEU A 11 33.72 28.16 5.54
CA LEU A 11 32.41 27.82 6.12
C LEU A 11 32.50 27.34 7.58
N ASN A 12 33.70 27.08 8.12
CA ASN A 12 33.90 26.63 9.49
C ASN A 12 33.15 27.47 10.56
N PRO A 13 33.22 28.81 10.57
CA PRO A 13 32.53 29.60 11.60
C PRO A 13 31.01 29.54 11.51
N LEU A 14 30.46 29.21 10.33
CA LEU A 14 29.02 29.03 10.11
C LEU A 14 28.58 27.65 10.59
N ILE A 15 29.42 26.63 10.37
CA ILE A 15 29.21 25.26 10.86
C ILE A 15 29.27 25.20 12.39
N GLU A 16 30.25 25.84 13.02
CA GLU A 16 30.36 25.90 14.49
C GLU A 16 29.14 26.54 15.13
N ARG A 17 28.63 27.65 14.56
CA ARG A 17 27.46 28.37 15.08
C ARG A 17 26.14 27.60 14.91
N ILE A 18 26.07 26.72 13.92
CA ILE A 18 24.95 25.79 13.71
C ILE A 18 25.05 24.60 14.68
N LEU A 19 26.25 24.10 14.95
CA LEU A 19 26.49 22.99 15.89
C LEU A 19 26.25 23.39 17.35
N ASP A 20 26.53 24.65 17.73
CA ASP A 20 26.28 25.16 19.08
C ASP A 20 24.79 25.41 19.41
N ASN A 21 23.94 25.40 18.39
CA ASN A 21 22.50 25.52 18.52
C ASN A 21 21.84 24.13 18.48
N PRO A 22 21.10 23.70 19.53
CA PRO A 22 20.42 22.40 19.52
C PRO A 22 19.45 22.21 18.33
N TYR A 23 18.92 23.30 17.76
CA TYR A 23 18.12 23.24 16.54
C TYR A 23 18.95 23.10 15.26
N GLY A 24 20.21 23.56 15.25
CA GLY A 24 21.09 23.50 14.09
C GLY A 24 21.66 22.10 13.83
N VAL A 25 21.95 21.34 14.89
CA VAL A 25 22.34 19.91 14.76
C VAL A 25 21.22 19.08 14.11
N ALA A 26 19.97 19.31 14.51
CA ALA A 26 18.80 18.64 13.92
C ALA A 26 18.63 18.98 12.42
N VAL A 27 18.88 20.23 12.04
CA VAL A 27 18.83 20.68 10.63
C VAL A 27 19.94 20.03 9.80
N VAL A 28 21.17 19.96 10.32
CA VAL A 28 22.30 19.32 9.61
C VAL A 28 22.06 17.82 9.42
N ILE A 29 21.57 17.12 10.44
CA ILE A 29 21.18 15.70 10.31
C ILE A 29 20.07 15.54 9.27
N GLY A 30 19.05 16.41 9.29
CA GLY A 30 17.98 16.42 8.28
C GLY A 30 18.51 16.59 6.85
N ILE A 31 19.47 17.49 6.64
CA ILE A 31 20.11 17.74 5.34
C ILE A 31 20.94 16.53 4.89
N VAL A 32 21.72 15.92 5.79
CA VAL A 32 22.53 14.73 5.48
C VAL A 32 21.64 13.53 5.11
N VAL A 33 20.53 13.33 5.83
CA VAL A 33 19.54 12.29 5.50
C VAL A 33 18.94 12.56 4.12
N LEU A 34 18.50 13.78 3.82
CA LEU A 34 17.98 14.16 2.50
C LEU A 34 18.99 13.92 1.38
N ALA A 35 20.25 14.34 1.56
CA ALA A 35 21.32 14.12 0.60
C ALA A 35 21.58 12.63 0.36
N SER A 36 21.57 11.81 1.43
CA SER A 36 21.76 10.36 1.31
C SER A 36 20.63 9.68 0.52
N VAL A 37 19.38 10.11 0.69
CA VAL A 37 18.22 9.60 -0.05
C VAL A 37 18.33 9.95 -1.54
N ILE A 38 18.77 11.17 -1.87
CA ILE A 38 18.98 11.60 -3.26
C ILE A 38 20.09 10.79 -3.93
N ILE A 39 21.22 10.59 -3.25
CA ILE A 39 22.34 9.79 -3.78
C ILE A 39 21.93 8.33 -4.01
N LEU A 40 21.20 7.73 -3.07
CA LEU A 40 20.67 6.37 -3.23
C LEU A 40 19.73 6.28 -4.44
N PHE A 41 18.82 7.24 -4.61
CA PHE A 41 17.90 7.27 -5.74
C PHE A 41 18.64 7.43 -7.08
N PHE A 42 19.67 8.27 -7.13
CA PHE A 42 20.51 8.46 -8.32
C PHE A 42 21.33 7.21 -8.66
N SER A 43 21.89 6.53 -7.65
CA SER A 43 22.60 5.26 -7.83
C SER A 43 21.68 4.14 -8.32
N ILE A 44 20.46 4.02 -7.77
CA ILE A 44 19.44 3.06 -8.25
C ILE A 44 19.08 3.37 -9.70
N SER A 45 18.92 4.65 -10.05
CA SER A 45 18.57 5.08 -11.41
C SER A 45 19.68 4.77 -12.42
N LYS A 46 20.95 4.95 -12.04
CA LYS A 46 22.12 4.69 -12.91
C LYS A 46 22.49 3.20 -13.01
N SER A 47 22.06 2.38 -12.05
CA SER A 47 22.43 0.95 -11.96
C SER A 47 21.87 0.03 -13.05
N GLY A 48 20.99 0.51 -13.94
CA GLY A 48 20.34 -0.33 -14.95
C GLY A 48 19.27 -1.29 -14.39
N ILE A 49 18.99 -1.23 -13.09
CA ILE A 49 17.90 -1.99 -12.46
C ILE A 49 16.54 -1.55 -13.02
N LEU A 50 16.36 -0.25 -13.31
CA LEU A 50 15.13 0.25 -13.93
C LEU A 50 14.92 -0.32 -15.34
N THR A 51 15.99 -0.47 -16.13
CA THR A 51 15.91 -1.02 -17.49
C THR A 51 15.59 -2.51 -17.47
N SER A 52 16.21 -3.29 -16.58
CA SER A 52 15.90 -4.72 -16.46
C SER A 52 14.47 -4.98 -15.96
N ILE A 53 13.98 -4.15 -15.03
CA ILE A 53 12.58 -4.19 -14.60
C ILE A 53 11.67 -3.89 -15.79
N ARG A 54 11.98 -2.88 -16.61
CA ARG A 54 11.16 -2.51 -17.77
C ARG A 54 11.11 -3.63 -18.81
N GLU A 55 12.25 -4.21 -19.17
CA GLU A 55 12.33 -5.34 -20.12
C GLU A 55 11.54 -6.54 -19.63
N HIS A 56 11.64 -6.85 -18.33
CA HIS A 56 10.86 -7.94 -17.73
C HIS A 56 9.35 -7.68 -17.79
N GLN A 57 8.91 -6.43 -17.55
CA GLN A 57 7.50 -6.04 -17.71
C GLN A 57 7.05 -6.16 -19.17
N GLU A 58 7.85 -5.69 -20.13
CA GLU A 58 7.53 -5.77 -21.56
C GLU A 58 7.43 -7.23 -22.03
N TYR A 59 8.35 -8.10 -21.62
CA TYR A 59 8.31 -9.54 -21.92
C TYR A 59 7.03 -10.19 -21.38
N LYS A 60 6.67 -9.89 -20.13
CA LYS A 60 5.45 -10.43 -19.51
C LYS A 60 4.19 -10.01 -20.28
N VAL A 61 4.12 -8.75 -20.73
CA VAL A 61 2.98 -8.24 -21.51
C VAL A 61 2.90 -8.92 -22.88
N ARG A 62 4.03 -9.12 -23.57
CA ARG A 62 4.06 -9.82 -24.86
C ARG A 62 3.59 -11.26 -24.72
N ARG A 63 4.14 -11.99 -23.75
CA ARG A 63 3.77 -13.38 -23.48
C ARG A 63 2.27 -13.55 -23.24
N VAL A 64 1.65 -12.71 -22.40
CA VAL A 64 0.20 -12.77 -22.15
C VAL A 64 -0.60 -12.46 -23.42
N LYS A 65 -0.10 -11.57 -24.29
CA LYS A 65 -0.76 -11.27 -25.56
C LYS A 65 -0.69 -12.46 -26.53
N GLU A 66 0.43 -13.17 -26.57
CA GLU A 66 0.61 -14.40 -27.34
C GLU A 66 -0.31 -15.51 -26.82
N GLU A 67 -0.34 -15.75 -25.50
CA GLU A 67 -1.21 -16.77 -24.88
C GLU A 67 -2.71 -16.51 -25.17
N ILE A 68 -3.15 -15.24 -25.18
CA ILE A 68 -4.53 -14.88 -25.56
C ILE A 68 -4.79 -15.21 -27.03
N LYS A 69 -3.85 -14.87 -27.91
CA LYS A 69 -3.99 -15.11 -29.36
C LYS A 69 -4.03 -16.61 -29.67
N ASP A 70 -3.13 -17.39 -29.07
CA ASP A 70 -3.09 -18.85 -29.26
C ASP A 70 -4.41 -19.50 -28.81
N GLN A 71 -5.02 -19.02 -27.72
CA GLN A 71 -6.32 -19.51 -27.26
C GLN A 71 -7.49 -19.08 -28.14
N GLU A 72 -7.42 -17.89 -28.76
CA GLU A 72 -8.39 -17.46 -29.77
C GLU A 72 -8.32 -18.34 -31.01
N ASP A 73 -7.13 -18.66 -31.48
CA ASP A 73 -6.91 -19.55 -32.64
C ASP A 73 -7.42 -20.98 -32.34
N LEU A 74 -7.18 -21.52 -31.14
CA LEU A 74 -7.68 -22.83 -30.69
C LEU A 74 -9.22 -22.90 -30.56
N LEU A 75 -9.89 -21.75 -30.40
CA LEU A 75 -11.35 -21.67 -30.29
C LEU A 75 -12.05 -21.84 -31.65
N GLU A 76 -11.33 -21.56 -32.74
CA GLU A 76 -11.80 -21.64 -34.13
C GLU A 76 -11.52 -23.01 -34.77
N ASP A 77 -10.60 -23.80 -34.21
CA ASP A 77 -10.23 -25.12 -34.71
C ASP A 77 -11.30 -26.20 -34.41
N GLU A 78 -11.73 -26.92 -35.45
CA GLU A 78 -12.70 -28.03 -35.35
C GLU A 78 -12.22 -29.16 -34.43
N ALA A 79 -10.90 -29.38 -34.32
CA ALA A 79 -10.33 -30.41 -33.46
C ALA A 79 -10.63 -30.19 -31.97
N PHE A 80 -10.84 -28.92 -31.56
CA PHE A 80 -11.05 -28.54 -30.16
C PHE A 80 -12.50 -28.24 -29.81
N LYS A 81 -13.45 -28.54 -30.72
CA LYS A 81 -14.89 -28.30 -30.51
C LYS A 81 -15.43 -28.88 -29.20
N LYS A 82 -14.90 -30.04 -28.75
CA LYS A 82 -15.26 -30.67 -27.47
C LYS A 82 -14.81 -29.87 -26.24
N TYR A 83 -13.71 -29.12 -26.34
CA TYR A 83 -13.12 -28.35 -25.24
C TYR A 83 -13.41 -26.85 -25.34
N LYS A 84 -14.19 -26.42 -26.34
CA LYS A 84 -14.53 -25.01 -26.62
C LYS A 84 -14.97 -24.23 -25.38
N HIS A 85 -15.79 -24.85 -24.53
CA HIS A 85 -16.26 -24.23 -23.28
C HIS A 85 -15.10 -23.96 -22.29
N GLN A 86 -14.18 -24.91 -22.13
CA GLN A 86 -13.03 -24.76 -21.22
C GLN A 86 -12.03 -23.73 -21.75
N ILE A 87 -11.75 -23.76 -23.07
CA ILE A 87 -10.86 -22.79 -23.71
C ILE A 87 -11.44 -21.39 -23.59
N LYS A 88 -12.76 -21.22 -23.83
CA LYS A 88 -13.45 -19.94 -23.65
C LYS A 88 -13.36 -19.44 -22.21
N TYR A 89 -13.57 -20.31 -21.22
CA TYR A 89 -13.42 -19.94 -19.81
C TYR A 89 -12.01 -19.42 -19.50
N HIS A 90 -10.96 -20.12 -19.93
CA HIS A 90 -9.57 -19.70 -19.71
C HIS A 90 -9.24 -18.40 -20.43
N LEU A 91 -9.72 -18.22 -21.66
CA LEU A 91 -9.54 -17.01 -22.43
C LEU A 91 -10.17 -15.80 -21.72
N ASP A 92 -11.40 -15.95 -21.23
CA ASP A 92 -12.10 -14.90 -20.50
C ASP A 92 -11.32 -14.50 -19.23
N VAL A 93 -10.83 -15.49 -18.47
CA VAL A 93 -9.98 -15.25 -17.29
C VAL A 93 -8.69 -14.50 -17.65
N LEU A 94 -8.00 -14.88 -18.72
CA LEU A 94 -6.78 -14.19 -19.16
C LEU A 94 -7.06 -12.73 -19.59
N LYS A 95 -8.16 -12.50 -20.32
CA LYS A 95 -8.59 -11.15 -20.72
C LYS A 95 -8.92 -10.29 -19.50
N LEU A 96 -9.67 -10.83 -18.54
CA LEU A 96 -10.02 -10.14 -17.30
C LEU A 96 -8.77 -9.83 -16.44
N ASN A 97 -7.87 -10.81 -16.27
CA ASN A 97 -6.60 -10.62 -15.56
C ASN A 97 -5.76 -9.50 -16.19
N LYS A 98 -5.68 -9.46 -17.52
CA LYS A 98 -4.97 -8.43 -18.26
C LYS A 98 -5.61 -7.04 -18.09
N LEU A 99 -6.94 -6.96 -18.14
CA LEU A 99 -7.70 -5.72 -17.96
C LEU A 99 -7.50 -5.15 -16.55
N LEU A 100 -7.62 -6.00 -15.53
CA LEU A 100 -7.52 -5.61 -14.12
C LEU A 100 -6.06 -5.47 -13.64
N LYS A 101 -5.08 -5.97 -14.40
CA LYS A 101 -3.68 -6.12 -13.97
C LYS A 101 -3.55 -6.92 -12.68
N TYR A 102 -4.36 -7.95 -12.55
CA TYR A 102 -4.48 -8.81 -11.37
C TYR A 102 -4.47 -10.26 -11.80
N SER A 103 -3.80 -11.13 -11.05
CA SER A 103 -3.60 -12.52 -11.43
C SER A 103 -4.45 -13.40 -10.54
N HIS A 104 -5.61 -13.84 -11.04
CA HIS A 104 -6.48 -14.77 -10.34
C HIS A 104 -7.08 -15.82 -11.29
N HIS A 105 -7.45 -16.99 -10.76
CA HIS A 105 -7.98 -18.10 -11.55
C HIS A 105 -9.52 -18.18 -11.54
N ASP A 106 -10.16 -17.63 -10.50
CA ASP A 106 -11.62 -17.56 -10.40
C ASP A 106 -12.18 -16.43 -11.27
N LYS A 107 -12.91 -16.81 -12.33
CA LYS A 107 -13.58 -15.88 -13.25
C LYS A 107 -14.64 -15.05 -12.53
N ASP A 108 -15.43 -15.68 -11.66
CA ASP A 108 -16.53 -14.99 -10.97
C ASP A 108 -15.99 -13.89 -10.04
N LEU A 109 -14.80 -14.10 -9.44
CA LEU A 109 -14.12 -13.06 -8.67
C LEU A 109 -13.73 -11.87 -9.54
N LEU A 110 -13.12 -12.15 -10.68
CA LEU A 110 -12.62 -11.11 -11.58
C LEU A 110 -13.78 -10.28 -12.13
N GLU A 111 -14.90 -10.93 -12.47
CA GLU A 111 -16.14 -10.27 -12.85
C GLU A 111 -16.72 -9.43 -11.70
N TYR A 112 -16.73 -9.96 -10.48
CA TYR A 112 -17.15 -9.20 -9.30
C TYR A 112 -16.30 -7.95 -9.10
N ILE A 113 -14.97 -8.07 -9.16
CA ILE A 113 -14.04 -6.95 -9.02
C ILE A 113 -14.22 -5.92 -10.15
N LEU A 114 -14.46 -6.39 -11.38
CA LEU A 114 -14.74 -5.53 -12.53
C LEU A 114 -16.06 -4.77 -12.36
N SER A 115 -17.06 -5.39 -11.74
CA SER A 115 -18.35 -4.76 -11.44
C SER A 115 -18.23 -3.65 -10.40
N CYS A 116 -17.16 -3.60 -9.60
CA CYS A 116 -16.94 -2.52 -8.65
C CYS A 116 -16.45 -1.25 -9.36
N LYS A 117 -17.03 -0.10 -9.01
CA LYS A 117 -16.62 1.22 -9.52
C LYS A 117 -15.12 1.51 -9.31
N ASN A 118 -14.56 0.99 -8.22
CA ASN A 118 -13.12 1.04 -7.95
C ASN A 118 -12.54 -0.38 -7.84
N SER A 119 -12.21 -0.95 -8.99
CA SER A 119 -11.62 -2.29 -9.10
C SER A 119 -10.28 -2.41 -8.36
N ARG A 120 -9.45 -1.36 -8.34
CA ARG A 120 -8.17 -1.36 -7.61
C ARG A 120 -8.34 -1.47 -6.10
N LEU A 121 -9.33 -0.77 -5.56
CA LEU A 121 -9.66 -0.86 -4.15
C LEU A 121 -10.26 -2.24 -3.80
N ALA A 122 -11.10 -2.79 -4.69
CA ALA A 122 -11.67 -4.12 -4.54
C ALA A 122 -10.59 -5.21 -4.46
N MET A 123 -9.60 -5.19 -5.36
CA MET A 123 -8.46 -6.12 -5.36
C MET A 123 -7.70 -6.06 -4.03
N ASN A 124 -7.36 -4.86 -3.56
CA ASN A 124 -6.64 -4.67 -2.30
C ASN A 124 -7.41 -5.20 -1.08
N TYR A 125 -8.73 -5.00 -1.05
CA TYR A 125 -9.58 -5.51 0.04
C TYR A 125 -9.73 -7.02 -0.01
N TYR A 126 -9.88 -7.60 -1.21
CA TYR A 126 -9.93 -9.04 -1.39
C TYR A 126 -8.61 -9.71 -0.96
N ASP A 127 -7.45 -9.27 -1.46
CA ASP A 127 -6.14 -9.83 -1.11
C ASP A 127 -5.87 -9.81 0.40
N SER A 128 -6.33 -8.77 1.07
CA SER A 128 -6.16 -8.62 2.52
C SER A 128 -7.20 -9.39 3.34
N GLY A 129 -8.38 -9.65 2.78
CA GLY A 129 -9.59 -10.07 3.51
C GLY A 129 -10.18 -11.41 3.08
N ASN A 130 -9.63 -12.07 2.04
CA ASN A 130 -10.17 -13.29 1.45
C ASN A 130 -10.49 -14.40 2.46
N PHE A 131 -9.71 -14.54 3.53
CA PHE A 131 -9.90 -15.54 4.57
C PHE A 131 -11.25 -15.41 5.28
N PHE A 132 -11.83 -14.21 5.31
CA PHE A 132 -13.11 -13.91 5.96
C PHE A 132 -14.28 -13.88 4.99
N LEU A 133 -14.01 -14.07 3.70
CA LEU A 133 -15.01 -14.17 2.65
C LEU A 133 -15.31 -15.65 2.36
N GLU A 134 -16.56 -15.89 1.98
CA GLU A 134 -17.05 -17.17 1.51
C GLU A 134 -17.88 -16.92 0.25
N LYS A 135 -17.73 -17.81 -0.72
CA LYS A 135 -18.50 -17.76 -1.97
C LYS A 135 -19.71 -18.66 -1.80
N ASP A 136 -20.90 -18.09 -1.94
CA ASP A 136 -22.14 -18.87 -1.92
C ASP A 136 -22.20 -19.76 -3.18
N GLU A 137 -22.33 -21.07 -3.01
CA GLU A 137 -22.39 -22.03 -4.12
C GLU A 137 -23.60 -21.82 -5.02
N SER A 138 -24.70 -21.28 -4.48
CA SER A 138 -25.96 -21.10 -5.20
C SER A 138 -26.04 -19.78 -5.98
N THR A 139 -25.68 -18.67 -5.34
CA THR A 139 -25.78 -17.33 -5.95
C THR A 139 -24.46 -16.85 -6.56
N LYS A 140 -23.36 -17.61 -6.38
CA LYS A 140 -21.98 -17.24 -6.74
C LYS A 140 -21.51 -15.90 -6.14
N ALA A 141 -22.25 -15.38 -5.16
CA ALA A 141 -21.99 -14.09 -4.54
C ALA A 141 -21.06 -14.26 -3.34
N TYR A 142 -20.20 -13.27 -3.11
CA TYR A 142 -19.36 -13.23 -1.92
C TYR A 142 -20.15 -12.79 -0.70
N LYS A 143 -19.95 -13.48 0.43
CA LYS A 143 -20.53 -13.17 1.74
C LYS A 143 -19.46 -13.27 2.82
N LEU A 144 -19.70 -12.66 3.97
CA LEU A 144 -18.86 -12.85 5.16
C LEU A 144 -19.14 -14.22 5.78
N LYS A 145 -18.10 -14.90 6.27
CA LYS A 145 -18.25 -16.15 7.02
C LYS A 145 -19.15 -15.96 8.24
N SER A 146 -19.89 -17.00 8.62
CA SER A 146 -20.89 -16.96 9.69
C SER A 146 -20.36 -16.52 11.06
N PHE A 147 -19.08 -16.77 11.35
CA PHE A 147 -18.44 -16.32 12.60
C PHE A 147 -18.12 -14.82 12.61
N CYS A 148 -18.08 -14.16 11.45
CA CYS A 148 -17.76 -12.74 11.30
C CYS A 148 -19.00 -11.85 11.45
N LYS A 149 -19.50 -11.70 12.68
CA LYS A 149 -20.57 -10.74 12.98
C LYS A 149 -20.10 -9.31 12.75
N ILE A 150 -20.93 -8.48 12.12
CA ILE A 150 -20.62 -7.07 11.81
C ILE A 150 -20.15 -6.29 13.05
N TRP A 151 -20.82 -6.47 14.19
CA TRP A 151 -20.43 -5.82 15.44
C TRP A 151 -19.02 -6.22 15.90
N TRP A 152 -18.67 -7.50 15.78
CA TRP A 152 -17.34 -8.01 16.16
C TRP A 152 -16.24 -7.43 15.25
N ILE A 153 -16.51 -7.31 13.95
CA ILE A 153 -15.59 -6.67 12.98
C ILE A 153 -15.32 -5.22 13.36
N LYS A 154 -16.37 -4.45 13.66
CA LYS A 154 -16.25 -3.04 14.06
C LYS A 154 -15.47 -2.90 15.37
N LEU A 155 -15.75 -3.77 16.34
CA LEU A 155 -15.05 -3.79 17.62
C LEU A 155 -13.57 -4.12 17.46
N LEU A 156 -13.24 -5.15 16.67
CA LEU A 156 -11.85 -5.55 16.42
C LEU A 156 -11.05 -4.44 15.73
N ASN A 157 -11.65 -3.76 14.75
CA ASN A 157 -11.03 -2.62 14.08
C ASN A 157 -10.82 -1.45 15.04
N GLY A 158 -11.82 -1.11 15.86
CA GLY A 158 -11.72 -0.05 16.87
C GLY A 158 -10.64 -0.35 17.92
N PHE A 159 -10.63 -1.58 18.45
CA PHE A 159 -9.64 -2.02 19.42
C PHE A 159 -8.22 -2.06 18.85
N GLY A 160 -8.05 -2.55 17.61
CA GLY A 160 -6.76 -2.52 16.92
C GLY A 160 -6.26 -1.11 16.71
N THR A 161 -7.14 -0.19 16.28
CA THR A 161 -6.80 1.24 16.11
C THR A 161 -6.39 1.86 17.45
N PHE A 162 -7.11 1.55 18.53
CA PHE A 162 -6.76 2.01 19.88
C PHE A 162 -5.39 1.48 20.32
N LEU A 163 -5.11 0.19 20.13
CA LEU A 163 -3.79 -0.39 20.43
C LEU A 163 -2.68 0.24 19.60
N TYR A 164 -2.92 0.50 18.31
CA TYR A 164 -1.95 1.15 17.44
C TYR A 164 -1.52 2.52 18.00
N PHE A 165 -2.50 3.35 18.35
CA PHE A 165 -2.21 4.66 18.96
C PHE A 165 -1.61 4.50 20.34
N GLY A 166 -2.09 3.57 21.17
CA GLY A 166 -1.57 3.32 22.51
C GLY A 166 -0.09 2.94 22.50
N ILE A 167 0.32 2.03 21.62
CA ILE A 167 1.72 1.64 21.44
C ILE A 167 2.54 2.81 20.90
N SER A 168 2.04 3.50 19.86
CA SER A 168 2.75 4.63 19.25
C SER A 168 2.99 5.77 20.25
N PHE A 169 1.96 6.18 21.00
CA PHE A 169 2.10 7.19 22.05
C PHE A 169 2.92 6.69 23.24
N GLY A 170 2.78 5.43 23.62
CA GLY A 170 3.59 4.81 24.67
C GLY A 170 5.08 4.85 24.34
N THR A 171 5.46 4.65 23.07
CA THR A 171 6.86 4.76 22.64
C THR A 171 7.39 6.20 22.63
N LEU A 172 6.53 7.21 22.51
CA LEU A 172 6.89 8.62 22.62
C LEU A 172 6.92 9.13 24.06
N TYR A 173 6.31 8.40 25.00
CA TYR A 173 6.16 8.81 26.40
C TYR A 173 7.47 9.26 27.06
N PRO A 174 8.61 8.56 26.94
CA PRO A 174 9.86 8.98 27.58
C PRO A 174 10.36 10.32 27.04
N THR A 175 10.16 10.58 25.75
CA THR A 175 10.52 11.85 25.12
C THR A 175 9.63 12.98 25.66
N VAL A 176 8.31 12.77 25.68
CA VAL A 176 7.34 13.77 26.20
C VAL A 176 7.63 14.10 27.67
N LEU A 177 7.93 13.09 28.50
CA LEU A 177 8.26 13.29 29.90
C LEU A 177 9.53 14.14 30.09
N THR A 178 10.58 13.85 29.32
CA THR A 178 11.83 14.62 29.37
C THR A 178 11.61 16.08 28.98
N PHE A 179 10.83 16.35 27.94
CA PHE A 179 10.47 17.72 27.56
C PHE A 179 9.60 18.41 28.61
N TYR A 180 8.65 17.70 29.22
CA TYR A 180 7.79 18.24 30.28
C TYR A 180 8.59 18.63 31.52
N ILE A 181 9.54 17.80 31.95
CA ILE A 181 10.43 18.10 33.08
C ILE A 181 11.30 19.32 32.72
N ALA A 182 11.94 19.32 31.56
CA ALA A 182 12.77 20.45 31.13
C ALA A 182 11.99 21.78 31.08
N PHE A 183 10.72 21.73 30.64
CA PHE A 183 9.83 22.89 30.61
C PHE A 183 9.44 23.36 32.02
N THR A 184 9.02 22.44 32.90
CA THR A 184 8.56 22.78 34.26
C THR A 184 9.69 23.21 35.19
N THR A 185 10.91 22.68 35.02
CA THR A 185 12.07 23.02 35.85
C THR A 185 12.97 24.09 35.22
N GLY A 186 12.67 24.55 33.99
CA GLY A 186 13.53 25.46 33.23
C GLY A 186 14.91 24.89 32.90
N ALA A 187 15.06 23.56 32.91
CA ALA A 187 16.35 22.92 32.67
C ALA A 187 16.74 22.99 31.18
N SER A 188 18.02 23.23 30.91
CA SER A 188 18.54 23.29 29.55
C SER A 188 18.53 21.91 28.89
N LEU A 189 17.99 21.84 27.67
CA LEU A 189 18.01 20.62 26.85
C LEU A 189 19.41 20.25 26.35
N LYS A 190 20.40 21.14 26.50
CA LYS A 190 21.80 20.88 26.10
C LYS A 190 22.44 19.71 26.85
N GLY A 191 21.90 19.31 28.00
CA GLY A 191 22.38 18.17 28.79
C GLY A 191 21.88 16.81 28.29
N ILE A 192 20.98 16.77 27.29
CA ILE A 192 20.45 15.50 26.78
C ILE A 192 21.47 14.89 25.82
N PRO A 193 22.00 13.69 26.10
CA PRO A 193 22.96 13.07 25.23
C PRO A 193 22.31 12.69 23.89
N LEU A 194 23.02 12.87 22.79
CA LEU A 194 22.54 12.52 21.44
C LEU A 194 22.13 11.03 21.35
N SER A 195 22.81 10.15 22.11
CA SER A 195 22.46 8.74 22.21
C SER A 195 21.04 8.50 22.76
N PHE A 196 20.56 9.34 23.68
CA PHE A 196 19.19 9.28 24.16
C PHE A 196 18.21 9.59 23.04
N VAL A 197 18.41 10.70 22.31
CA VAL A 197 17.53 11.10 21.20
C VAL A 197 17.50 10.02 20.10
N ALA A 198 18.67 9.48 19.73
CA ALA A 198 18.77 8.40 18.76
C ALA A 198 18.05 7.12 19.23
N SER A 199 18.22 6.74 20.50
CA SER A 199 17.54 5.57 21.07
C SER A 199 16.02 5.73 21.10
N GLN A 200 15.51 6.92 21.41
CA GLN A 200 14.08 7.22 21.42
C GLN A 200 13.49 7.20 20.00
N PHE A 201 14.21 7.73 19.02
CA PHE A 201 13.80 7.64 17.62
C PHE A 201 13.71 6.18 17.16
N LEU A 202 14.72 5.35 17.47
CA LEU A 202 14.69 3.92 17.15
C LEU A 202 13.53 3.20 17.86
N LEU A 203 13.30 3.49 19.14
CA LEU A 203 12.21 2.91 19.92
C LEU A 203 10.84 3.30 19.34
N PHE A 204 10.68 4.54 18.87
CA PHE A 204 9.48 4.99 18.17
C PHE A 204 9.26 4.25 16.84
N VAL A 205 10.30 4.11 16.01
CA VAL A 205 10.20 3.38 14.74
C VAL A 205 9.84 1.91 14.99
N LEU A 206 10.50 1.26 15.95
CA LEU A 206 10.18 -0.11 16.35
C LEU A 206 8.75 -0.22 16.92
N GLY A 207 8.31 0.78 17.68
CA GLY A 207 6.95 0.92 18.19
C GLY A 207 5.92 0.96 17.09
N ILE A 208 6.12 1.78 16.05
CA ILE A 208 5.24 1.84 14.87
C ILE A 208 5.20 0.50 14.14
N ILE A 209 6.35 -0.15 13.93
CA ILE A 209 6.41 -1.45 13.26
C ILE A 209 5.59 -2.48 14.06
N LEU A 210 5.79 -2.54 15.38
CA LEU A 210 5.06 -3.45 16.26
C LEU A 210 3.56 -3.12 16.30
N ALA A 211 3.19 -1.84 16.34
CA ALA A 211 1.81 -1.38 16.27
C ALA A 211 1.15 -1.80 14.95
N MET A 212 1.84 -1.68 13.82
CA MET A 212 1.37 -2.12 12.51
C MET A 212 1.21 -3.64 12.44
N MET A 213 2.13 -4.41 13.05
CA MET A 213 2.03 -5.87 13.12
C MET A 213 0.80 -6.33 13.90
N VAL A 214 0.46 -5.65 14.99
CA VAL A 214 -0.74 -5.93 15.79
C VAL A 214 -2.02 -5.50 15.05
N LEU A 215 -2.00 -4.33 14.42
CA LEU A 215 -3.15 -3.76 13.71
C LEU A 215 -3.53 -4.56 12.45
N SER A 216 -2.53 -5.03 11.71
CA SER A 216 -2.71 -5.72 10.42
C SER A 216 -3.75 -6.86 10.46
N PRO A 217 -3.64 -7.88 11.34
CA PRO A 217 -4.64 -8.95 11.43
C PRO A 217 -6.03 -8.45 11.86
N MET A 218 -6.10 -7.40 12.69
CA MET A 218 -7.35 -6.85 13.21
C MET A 218 -8.16 -6.08 12.15
N ILE A 219 -7.50 -5.51 11.15
CA ILE A 219 -8.15 -4.81 10.04
C ILE A 219 -8.65 -5.78 8.95
N LYS A 220 -8.09 -7.00 8.84
CA LYS A 220 -8.45 -7.95 7.76
C LYS A 220 -9.96 -8.24 7.65
N PRO A 221 -10.71 -8.49 8.74
CA PRO A 221 -12.15 -8.68 8.67
C PRO A 221 -12.89 -7.42 8.21
N TRP A 222 -12.39 -6.24 8.59
CA TRP A 222 -12.98 -4.96 8.16
C TRP A 222 -12.80 -4.72 6.66
N LYS A 223 -11.63 -5.08 6.11
CA LYS A 223 -11.40 -5.03 4.65
C LYS A 223 -12.32 -5.99 3.90
N ALA A 224 -12.53 -7.21 4.42
CA ALA A 224 -13.49 -8.16 3.84
C ALA A 224 -14.92 -7.59 3.83
N MET A 225 -15.35 -6.94 4.91
CA MET A 225 -16.63 -6.25 4.97
C MET A 225 -16.70 -5.12 3.93
N ARG A 226 -15.66 -4.29 3.83
CA ARG A 226 -15.61 -3.20 2.84
C ARG A 226 -15.63 -3.69 1.40
N PHE A 227 -15.02 -4.83 1.09
CA PHE A 227 -15.09 -5.45 -0.23
C PHE A 227 -16.53 -5.73 -0.69
N LEU A 228 -17.40 -6.15 0.25
CA LEU A 228 -18.81 -6.42 -0.04
C LEU A 228 -19.65 -5.14 -0.17
N GLU A 229 -19.23 -4.06 0.49
CA GLU A 229 -19.92 -2.76 0.50
C GLU A 229 -19.49 -1.84 -0.66
N LEU A 230 -18.55 -2.26 -1.51
CA LEU A 230 -18.08 -1.42 -2.61
C LEU A 230 -19.22 -1.12 -3.59
N GLU A 231 -19.30 0.15 -3.99
CA GLU A 231 -20.24 0.62 -5.00
C GLU A 231 -20.01 -0.15 -6.31
N LYS A 232 -21.09 -0.73 -6.83
CA LYS A 232 -21.09 -1.44 -8.10
C LYS A 232 -21.45 -0.47 -9.23
N ILE A 233 -20.91 -0.71 -10.41
CA ILE A 233 -21.30 -0.05 -11.64
C ILE A 233 -22.74 -0.51 -11.91
N GLU A 234 -23.67 0.43 -12.00
CA GLU A 234 -25.04 0.15 -12.44
C GLU A 234 -24.97 -0.28 -13.91
N VAL A 235 -25.04 -1.58 -14.18
CA VAL A 235 -25.03 -2.10 -15.55
C VAL A 235 -26.44 -2.26 -16.11
N ASP A 236 -27.50 -2.28 -15.28
CA ASP A 236 -28.88 -2.46 -15.75
C ASP A 236 -29.93 -1.67 -14.96
N ARG A 237 -30.25 -0.47 -15.47
CA ARG A 237 -31.58 0.15 -15.29
C ARG A 237 -32.19 0.69 -16.58
N GLN A 238 -31.51 0.53 -17.73
CA GLN A 238 -32.02 1.05 -19.00
C GLN A 238 -32.63 -0.02 -19.91
N GLU A 239 -32.32 -1.30 -19.74
CA GLU A 239 -32.90 -2.37 -20.57
C GLU A 239 -34.20 -2.95 -19.97
N SER A 240 -34.37 -2.86 -18.64
CA SER A 240 -35.61 -3.24 -17.92
C SER A 240 -36.74 -2.23 -18.15
N ASP A 241 -36.45 -0.93 -18.00
CA ASP A 241 -37.48 0.12 -18.10
C ASP A 241 -37.97 0.31 -19.55
N ALA A 242 -37.12 0.00 -20.55
CA ALA A 242 -37.51 0.04 -21.97
C ALA A 242 -38.41 -1.14 -22.41
N LEU A 243 -38.41 -2.25 -21.67
CA LEU A 243 -39.29 -3.40 -21.91
C LEU A 243 -40.64 -3.23 -21.19
N ASP A 244 -40.66 -2.59 -20.02
CA ASP A 244 -41.89 -2.28 -19.29
C ASP A 244 -42.66 -1.06 -19.88
N GLU A 245 -41.98 -0.14 -20.57
CA GLU A 245 -42.67 0.91 -21.37
C GLU A 245 -43.18 0.41 -22.74
N ALA A 246 -42.78 -0.79 -23.16
CA ALA A 246 -43.16 -1.41 -24.43
C ALA A 246 -44.18 -2.57 -24.28
N ALA A 247 -44.56 -2.93 -23.05
CA ALA A 247 -45.55 -3.97 -22.71
C ALA A 247 -46.88 -3.35 -22.25
#